data_AF-A0A7L1Q6U7-F1
#
_entry.id   AF-A0A7L1Q6U7-F1
#
_cell.length_a   1.000
_cell.length_b   1.000
_cell.length_c   1.000
_cell.angle_alpha   90.00
_cell.angle_beta   90.00
_cell.angle_gamma   90.00
#
_symmetry.space_group_name_H-M   'P 1'
#
loop_
_entity.id
_entity.type
_entity.pdbx_description
1 polymer ?
#
loop_
_entity_poly.entity_id
_entity_poly.type
_entity_poly.pdbx_seq_one_letter_code
_entity_poly.pdbx_strand_id
1 'polypeptide(L)' 'QILSKLRLPAPPPEPPPARPLPEEVRALYNSTRELLRQRERLRAPEDPEEYYGKELLRFDMEGPPDGEG' A
#
# COMPACT_ATOMS: atom_id res chain seq x y z
N GLN A 1 -6.12 3.46 -17.14
CA GLN A 1 -6.45 2.02 -17.01
C GLN A 1 -6.18 1.59 -15.57
N ILE A 2 -7.19 1.11 -14.82
CA ILE A 2 -7.01 0.58 -13.45
C ILE A 2 -6.95 -0.95 -13.48
N LEU A 3 -7.89 -1.60 -14.18
CA LEU A 3 -7.95 -3.07 -14.27
C LEU A 3 -6.66 -3.69 -14.81
N SER A 4 -6.04 -3.08 -15.82
CA SER A 4 -4.75 -3.54 -16.36
C SER A 4 -3.61 -3.46 -15.33
N LYS A 5 -3.58 -2.42 -14.51
CA LYS A 5 -2.59 -2.29 -13.42
C LYS A 5 -2.82 -3.36 -12.35
N LEU A 6 -4.08 -3.69 -12.05
CA LEU A 6 -4.45 -4.72 -11.08
C LEU A 6 -4.42 -6.14 -11.65
N ARG A 7 -4.12 -6.31 -12.94
CA ARG A 7 -4.15 -7.61 -13.66
C ARG A 7 -5.51 -8.32 -13.54
N LEU A 8 -6.60 -7.53 -13.52
CA LEU A 8 -7.97 -8.04 -13.42
C LEU A 8 -8.62 -8.05 -14.81
N PRO A 9 -9.20 -9.18 -15.26
CA PRO A 9 -9.92 -9.24 -16.53
C PRO A 9 -11.29 -8.54 -16.48
N ALA A 10 -11.86 -8.40 -15.29
CA ALA A 10 -13.12 -7.71 -15.01
C ALA A 10 -13.13 -7.20 -13.55
N PRO A 11 -14.03 -6.27 -13.20
CA PRO A 11 -14.20 -5.85 -11.80
C PRO A 11 -14.54 -7.05 -10.88
N PRO A 12 -14.05 -7.06 -9.63
CA PRO A 12 -14.44 -8.07 -8.66
C PRO A 12 -15.94 -7.93 -8.32
N PRO A 13 -16.58 -9.00 -7.82
CA PRO A 13 -17.96 -8.95 -7.38
C PRO A 13 -18.15 -7.92 -6.25
N GLU A 14 -19.37 -7.43 -6.10
CA GLU A 14 -19.69 -6.39 -5.13
C GLU A 14 -19.39 -6.87 -3.70
N PRO A 15 -18.66 -6.09 -2.88
CA PRO A 15 -18.31 -6.50 -1.54
C PRO A 15 -19.57 -6.64 -0.66
N PRO A 16 -19.51 -7.47 0.39
CA PRO A 16 -20.58 -7.55 1.38
C PRO A 16 -20.84 -6.17 2.01
N PRO A 17 -22.00 -5.96 2.66
CA PRO A 17 -22.37 -4.69 3.27
C PRO A 17 -21.25 -4.14 4.15
N ALA A 18 -21.02 -2.83 4.03
CA ALA A 18 -19.86 -2.13 4.55
C ALA A 18 -19.65 -2.42 6.04
N ARG A 19 -18.62 -3.22 6.33
CA ARG A 19 -18.05 -3.35 7.67
C ARG A 19 -16.96 -2.30 7.82
N PRO A 20 -16.73 -1.76 9.03
CA PRO A 20 -15.57 -0.91 9.26
C PRO A 20 -14.29 -1.68 8.89
N LEU A 21 -13.40 -1.00 8.17
CA LEU A 21 -12.08 -1.55 7.84
C LEU A 21 -11.29 -1.78 9.13
N PRO A 22 -10.51 -2.87 9.24
CA PRO A 22 -9.58 -3.07 10.34
C PRO A 22 -8.64 -1.87 10.50
N GLU A 23 -8.24 -1.60 11.74
CA GLU A 23 -7.40 -0.43 12.05
C GLU A 23 -6.05 -0.50 11.34
N GLU A 24 -5.49 -1.70 11.24
CA GLU A 24 -4.21 -1.99 10.61
C GLU A 24 -4.24 -1.67 9.12
N VAL A 25 -5.35 -1.99 8.44
CA VAL A 25 -5.56 -1.66 7.01
C VAL A 25 -5.65 -0.15 6.83
N ARG A 26 -6.34 0.55 7.73
CA ARG A 26 -6.42 2.02 7.71
C ARG A 26 -5.07 2.66 7.94
N ALA A 27 -4.29 2.18 8.92
CA ALA A 27 -2.93 2.65 9.19
C ALA A 27 -2.00 2.38 8.00
N LEU A 28 -2.10 1.17 7.44
CA LEU A 28 -1.74 0.73 6.09
C LEU A 28 -1.80 1.85 5.06
N TYR A 29 -3.04 2.18 4.73
CA TYR A 29 -3.38 3.13 3.70
C TYR A 29 -2.86 4.55 4.00
N ASN A 30 -3.05 5.00 5.25
CA ASN A 30 -2.71 6.36 5.65
C ASN A 30 -1.20 6.63 5.57
N SER A 31 -0.38 5.69 6.05
CA SER A 31 1.08 5.80 5.98
C SER A 31 1.58 5.81 4.54
N THR A 32 1.04 4.93 3.69
CA THR A 32 1.37 4.88 2.26
C THR A 32 0.99 6.19 1.56
N ARG A 33 -0.20 6.74 1.84
CA ARG A 33 -0.65 8.01 1.25
C ARG A 33 0.27 9.16 1.64
N GLU A 34 0.70 9.22 2.89
CA GLU A 34 1.65 10.24 3.35
C GLU A 34 3.01 10.09 2.66
N LEU A 35 3.56 8.87 2.59
CA LEU A 35 4.82 8.60 1.89
C LEU A 35 4.77 9.02 0.41
N LEU A 36 3.66 8.71 -0.27
CA LEU A 36 3.48 9.10 -1.67
C LEU A 36 3.39 10.63 -1.83
N ARG A 37 2.69 11.34 -0.94
CA ARG A 37 2.64 12.81 -0.93
C ARG A 37 4.03 13.43 -0.77
N GLN A 38 4.87 12.84 0.07
CA GLN A 38 6.25 13.29 0.27
C GLN A 38 7.10 13.08 -0.99
N ARG A 39 6.93 11.93 -1.67
CA ARG A 39 7.65 11.58 -2.91
C ARG A 39 7.20 12.37 -4.13
N GLU A 40 5.93 12.77 -4.22
CA GLU A 40 5.42 13.62 -5.31
C GLU A 40 6.16 14.96 -5.40
N ARG A 41 6.73 15.45 -4.30
CA ARG A 41 7.57 16.66 -4.28
C ARG A 41 8.93 16.47 -4.97
N LEU A 42 9.34 15.24 -5.28
CA LEU A 42 10.63 14.86 -5.85
C LEU A 42 10.49 14.09 -7.19
N ARG A 43 9.36 14.22 -7.88
CA ARG A 43 8.90 13.27 -8.91
C ARG A 43 9.94 13.05 -10.05
N ALA A 44 10.54 11.86 -10.06
CA ALA A 44 11.19 11.28 -11.23
C ALA A 44 10.13 10.77 -12.24
N PRO A 45 10.44 10.67 -13.54
CA PRO A 45 9.52 10.12 -14.54
C PRO A 45 9.06 8.69 -14.19
N GLU A 46 7.83 8.33 -14.60
CA GLU A 46 7.27 6.99 -14.39
C GLU A 46 8.17 5.94 -15.03
N ASP A 47 8.71 5.04 -14.21
CA ASP A 47 9.53 3.93 -14.67
C ASP A 47 8.60 2.86 -15.30
N PRO A 48 8.87 2.41 -16.54
CA PRO A 48 8.05 1.40 -17.22
C PRO A 48 8.00 0.06 -16.47
N GLU A 49 8.96 -0.23 -15.58
CA GLU A 49 8.93 -1.43 -14.72
C GLU A 49 7.86 -1.36 -13.62
N GLU A 50 7.29 -0.18 -13.34
CA GLU A 50 6.26 0.04 -12.31
C GLU A 50 4.82 0.04 -12.85
N TYR A 51 4.59 -0.52 -14.05
CA TYR A 51 3.29 -0.51 -14.71
C TYR A 51 2.17 -1.22 -13.90
N TYR A 52 2.51 -2.30 -13.21
CA TYR A 52 1.55 -3.08 -12.41
C TYR A 52 1.42 -2.56 -10.98
N GLY A 53 0.24 -2.74 -10.40
CA GLY A 53 -0.02 -2.48 -8.99
C GLY A 53 0.86 -3.36 -8.10
N LYS A 54 1.35 -2.79 -7.01
CA LYS A 54 2.17 -3.48 -6.00
C LYS A 54 1.30 -3.79 -4.78
N GLU A 55 1.47 -4.97 -4.22
CA GLU A 55 0.88 -5.33 -2.92
C GLU A 55 1.71 -4.68 -1.80
N LEU A 56 1.03 -4.17 -0.78
CA LEU A 56 1.65 -3.47 0.34
C LEU A 56 1.43 -4.26 1.63
N LEU A 57 2.54 -4.60 2.27
CA LEU A 57 2.60 -5.35 3.52
C LEU A 57 3.37 -4.50 4.54
N ARG A 58 2.95 -4.54 5.80
CA ARG A 58 3.68 -3.94 6.92
C ARG A 58 4.15 -5.05 7.84
N PHE A 59 5.41 -4.94 8.26
CA PHE A 59 6.01 -5.77 9.29
C PHE A 59 6.41 -4.87 10.44
N ASP A 60 6.06 -5.24 11.67
CA ASP A 60 6.57 -4.56 12.84
C ASP A 60 8.04 -4.97 13.03
N MET A 61 8.90 -3.99 13.24
CA MET A 61 10.30 -4.23 13.53
C MET A 61 10.38 -4.59 15.01
N GLU A 62 10.77 -5.82 15.33
CA GLU A 62 11.20 -6.14 16.69
C GLU A 62 12.40 -5.23 17.00
N GLY A 63 12.30 -4.45 18.08
CA GLY A 63 13.40 -3.59 18.51
C GLY A 63 14.67 -4.41 18.74
N PRO A 64 15.86 -3.77 18.74
CA PRO A 64 17.06 -4.48 19.19
C PRO A 64 16.77 -5.10 20.56
N PRO A 65 17.25 -6.34 20.84
CA PRO A 65 17.03 -6.95 22.14
C PRO A 65 17.51 -5.97 23.22
N ASP A 66 16.63 -5.65 24.15
CA ASP A 66 16.97 -4.83 25.31
C ASP A 66 18.06 -5.56 26.11
N GLY A 67 19.31 -5.12 25.93
CA GLY A 67 20.43 -5.42 26.83
C GLY A 67 21.54 -6.31 26.26
N GLU A 68 22.70 -5.70 26.05
CA GLU A 68 23.90 -6.07 26.83
C GLU A 68 24.53 -4.75 27.34
N GLY A 69 24.94 -4.75 28.61
CA GLY A 69 25.17 -3.56 29.45
C GLY A 69 26.53 -2.88 29.35
#